data_AF-A0A2V9HEW7-F1
#
_entry.id   AF-A0A2V9HEW7-F1
#
_cell.length_a   1.000
_cell.length_b   1.000
_cell.length_c   1.000
_cell.angle_alpha   90.00
_cell.angle_beta   90.00
_cell.angle_gamma   90.00
#
_symmetry.space_group_name_H-M   'P 1'
#
loop_
_entity.id
_entity.type
_entity.pdbx_description
1 polymer ?
#
loop_
_entity_poly.entity_id
_entity_poly.type
_entity_poly.pdbx_seq_one_letter_code
_entity_poly.pdbx_strand_id
1 'polypeptide(L)' 'MPLSRPMPSIEPGAAVLRIRDLTGIYRAFYYSRSPRGILVFHAFVKKTQATPKRELDLGKKRLKELLHEEV' A
#
# COMPACT_ATOMS: atom_id res chain seq x y z
N MET A 1 13.85 11.27 2.54
CA MET A 1 12.45 10.79 2.46
C MET A 1 12.39 9.45 3.18
N PRO A 2 11.50 9.24 4.18
CA PRO A 2 11.48 7.99 4.93
C PRO A 2 11.05 6.83 4.02
N LEU A 3 11.65 5.66 4.27
CA LEU A 3 11.40 4.40 3.54
C LEU A 3 9.93 3.98 3.63
N SER A 4 9.33 4.14 4.82
CA SER A 4 7.89 3.97 5.03
C SER A 4 7.21 5.32 5.31
N ARG A 5 5.96 5.47 4.84
CA ARG A 5 5.10 6.62 5.17
C ARG A 5 3.69 6.13 5.49
N PRO A 6 3.09 6.53 6.63
CA PRO A 6 1.69 6.23 6.94
C PRO A 6 0.73 6.75 5.86
N MET A 7 -0.32 5.97 5.58
CA MET A 7 -1.38 6.28 4.62
C MET A 7 -2.77 5.98 5.20
N PRO A 8 -3.21 6.75 6.22
CA PRO A 8 -4.53 6.57 6.83
C PRO A 8 -5.69 6.81 5.85
N SER A 9 -5.43 7.45 4.70
CA SER A 9 -6.41 7.63 3.62
C SER A 9 -6.83 6.33 2.93
N ILE A 10 -6.05 5.24 3.09
CA ILE A 10 -6.42 3.89 2.62
C ILE A 10 -7.21 3.19 3.72
N GLU A 11 -6.59 3.03 4.89
CA GLU A 11 -7.15 2.42 6.11
C GLU A 11 -6.24 2.82 7.30
N PRO A 12 -6.76 3.08 8.51
CA PRO A 12 -5.95 3.23 9.71
C PRO A 12 -5.01 2.03 9.96
N GLY A 13 -3.70 2.25 9.86
CA GLY A 13 -2.68 1.18 9.95
C GLY A 13 -2.09 0.76 8.61
N ALA A 14 -2.58 1.34 7.50
CA ALA A 14 -1.93 1.23 6.21
C ALA A 14 -0.78 2.23 6.05
N ALA A 15 0.24 1.84 5.30
CA ALA A 15 1.39 2.65 4.97
C ALA A 15 1.93 2.28 3.57
N VAL A 16 2.83 3.12 3.05
CA VAL A 16 3.52 2.88 1.77
C VAL A 16 5.01 2.74 2.00
N LEU A 17 5.57 1.63 1.51
CA LEU A 17 7.00 1.45 1.30
C LEU A 17 7.42 2.13 -0.01
N ARG A 18 8.54 2.86 0.04
CA ARG A 18 9.11 3.62 -1.07
C ARG A 18 10.42 2.95 -1.48
N ILE A 19 10.36 2.16 -2.53
CA ILE A 19 11.47 1.31 -2.97
C ILE A 19 12.07 1.93 -4.23
N ARG A 20 13.40 1.89 -4.35
CA ARG A 20 14.14 2.29 -5.56
C ARG A 20 15.23 1.28 -5.81
N ASP A 21 15.32 0.82 -7.06
CA ASP A 21 16.37 -0.07 -7.53
C ASP A 21 16.92 0.42 -8.88
N LEU A 22 17.71 -0.43 -9.55
CA LEU A 22 18.29 -0.15 -10.87
C LEU A 22 17.25 -0.03 -11.99
N THR A 23 16.08 -0.63 -11.80
CA THR A 23 15.01 -0.74 -12.81
C THR A 23 13.89 0.28 -12.62
N GLY A 24 13.78 0.90 -11.43
CA GLY A 24 12.80 1.97 -11.23
C GLY A 24 12.57 2.41 -9.80
N ILE A 25 11.47 3.15 -9.61
CA ILE A 25 10.96 3.60 -8.32
C ILE A 25 9.56 3.04 -8.13
N TYR A 26 9.32 2.39 -7.00
CA TYR A 26 8.10 1.67 -6.69
C TYR A 26 7.48 2.14 -5.39
N ARG A 27 6.18 1.92 -5.29
CA ARG A 27 5.43 2.08 -4.05
C ARG A 27 4.69 0.79 -3.78
N ALA A 28 4.83 0.26 -2.57
CA ALA A 28 4.09 -0.90 -2.11
C ALA A 28 3.26 -0.50 -0.88
N PHE A 29 1.95 -0.70 -0.93
CA PHE A 29 1.08 -0.53 0.21
C PHE A 29 1.08 -1.76 1.08
N TYR A 30 1.14 -1.53 2.38
CA TYR A 30 1.07 -2.59 3.37
C TYR A 30 0.21 -2.19 4.58
N TYR A 31 -0.30 -3.18 5.28
CA TYR A 31 -1.11 -3.04 6.49
C TYR A 31 -0.49 -3.83 7.63
N SER A 32 -0.26 -3.18 8.77
CA SER A 32 0.48 -3.78 9.89
C SER A 32 -0.38 -4.10 11.12
N ARG A 33 -1.70 -3.90 11.06
CA ARG A 33 -2.62 -4.15 12.18
C ARG A 33 -3.44 -5.44 12.00
N SER A 34 -3.07 -6.29 11.05
CA SER A 34 -3.72 -7.59 10.89
C SER A 34 -3.17 -8.58 11.93
N PRO A 35 -4.02 -9.44 12.54
CA PRO A 35 -3.56 -10.51 13.42
C PRO A 35 -2.70 -11.55 12.70
N ARG A 36 -2.73 -11.60 11.36
CA ARG A 36 -1.96 -12.55 10.53
C ARG A 36 -0.54 -12.07 10.19
N GLY A 37 -0.20 -10.83 10.55
CA GLY A 37 1.08 -10.21 10.24
C GLY A 37 0.95 -9.02 9.29
N ILE A 38 2.01 -8.74 8.52
CA ILE A 38 2.06 -7.60 7.61
C ILE A 38 1.48 -8.01 6.25
N LEU A 39 0.35 -7.41 5.87
CA LEU A 39 -0.27 -7.66 4.57
C LEU A 39 0.27 -6.67 3.54
N VAL A 40 0.98 -7.15 2.51
CA VAL A 40 1.36 -6.34 1.34
C VAL A 40 0.34 -6.59 0.24
N PHE A 41 -0.50 -5.60 -0.06
CA PHE A 41 -1.72 -5.83 -0.84
C PHE A 41 -1.73 -5.14 -2.21
N HIS A 42 -0.83 -4.19 -2.46
CA HIS A 42 -0.78 -3.50 -3.74
C HIS A 42 0.59 -2.86 -3.97
N ALA A 43 1.16 -3.03 -5.16
CA ALA A 43 2.41 -2.40 -5.55
C ALA A 43 2.32 -1.85 -6.98
N PHE A 44 2.99 -0.74 -7.24
CA PHE A 44 2.98 -0.07 -8.54
C PHE A 44 4.24 0.75 -8.78
N VAL A 45 4.57 0.98 -10.06
CA VAL A 45 5.66 1.86 -10.49
C VAL A 45 5.24 3.31 -10.27
N LYS A 46 6.08 4.09 -9.58
CA LYS A 46 5.84 5.51 -9.35
C LYS A 46 6.05 6.30 -10.65
N LYS A 47 4.95 6.68 -11.29
CA LYS A 47 4.96 7.59 -12.47
C LYS A 47 4.85 9.07 -12.11
N THR A 48 4.22 9.40 -10.98
CA THR A 48 3.98 10.79 -10.53
C THR A 48 4.40 10.97 -9.07
N GLN A 49 4.51 12.21 -8.58
CA GLN A 49 4.88 12.46 -7.18
C GLN A 49 3.74 12.12 -6.22
N ALA A 50 2.52 12.56 -6.51
CA ALA A 50 1.31 12.14 -5.81
C ALA A 50 0.99 10.68 -6.13
N THR A 51 0.29 9.99 -5.23
CA THR A 51 -0.23 8.66 -5.55
C THR A 51 -1.49 8.82 -6.39
N PRO A 52 -1.58 8.23 -7.61
CA PRO A 52 -2.77 8.35 -8.44
C PRO A 52 -4.01 7.79 -7.74
N LYS A 53 -5.17 8.43 -7.96
CA LYS A 53 -6.46 8.01 -7.38
C LYS A 53 -6.78 6.55 -7.69
N ARG A 54 -6.50 6.10 -8.92
CA ARG A 54 -6.69 4.70 -9.35
C ARG A 54 -5.94 3.70 -8.45
N GLU A 55 -4.70 4.00 -8.07
CA GLU A 55 -3.90 3.11 -7.20
C GLU A 55 -4.43 3.12 -5.76
N LEU A 56 -4.90 4.28 -5.27
CA LEU A 56 -5.56 4.38 -3.96
C LEU A 56 -6.84 3.54 -3.92
N ASP A 57 -7.71 3.69 -4.93
CA ASP A 57 -8.99 2.99 -5.00
C ASP A 57 -8.79 1.48 -5.12
N LEU A 58 -7.84 1.05 -5.95
CA LEU A 58 -7.47 -0.37 -6.08
C LEU A 58 -6.86 -0.92 -4.79
N GLY A 59 -6.00 -0.16 -4.12
CA GLY A 59 -5.42 -0.52 -2.83
C GLY A 59 -6.48 -0.73 -1.75
N LYS A 60 -7.45 0.18 -1.65
CA LYS A 60 -8.59 0.05 -0.72
C LYS A 60 -9.40 -1.21 -0.98
N LYS A 61 -9.75 -1.45 -2.25
CA LYS A 61 -10.52 -2.63 -2.65
C LYS A 61 -9.81 -3.92 -2.23
N ARG A 62 -8.53 -4.05 -2.56
CA ARG A 62 -7.74 -5.26 -2.25
C ARG A 62 -7.55 -5.48 -0.76
N LEU A 63 -7.28 -4.41 0.01
CA LEU A 63 -7.18 -4.53 1.46
C LEU A 63 -8.51 -4.99 2.06
N LYS A 64 -9.64 -4.43 1.59
CA LYS A 64 -10.97 -4.87 2.03
C LYS A 64 -11.20 -6.35 1.72
N GLU A 65 -10.88 -6.82 0.51
CA GLU A 65 -10.99 -8.22 0.13
C GLU A 65 -10.16 -9.13 1.07
N LEU A 66 -8.90 -8.78 1.33
CA LEU A 66 -8.02 -9.55 2.23
C LEU A 66 -8.51 -9.58 3.68
N LEU A 67 -9.17 -8.52 4.16
CA LEU A 67 -9.74 -8.46 5.51
C LEU A 67 -11.12 -9.15 5.59
N HIS A 68 -11.84 -9.29 4.47
CA HIS A 68 -13.18 -9.86 4.40
C HIS A 68 -13.21 -11.34 3.95
N GLU A 69 -12.16 -11.86 3.33
CA GLU A 69 -11.99 -13.31 3.04
C GLU A 69 -11.95 -14.19 4.31
N GLU A 70 -12.11 -13.60 5.50
CA GLU A 70 -12.18 -14.27 6.80
C GLU A 70 -13.60 -14.34 7.41
N VAL A 71 -14.65 -14.19 6.60
CA VAL A 71 -16.05 -14.51 7.03
C VAL A 71 -16.56 -15.76 6.35
#